data_AF-A0A5N6RMR2-F1
#
_entry.id   AF-A0A5N6RMR2-F1
#
_cell.length_a   1.000
_cell.length_b   1.000
_cell.length_c   1.000
_cell.angle_alpha   90.00
_cell.angle_beta   90.00
_cell.angle_gamma   90.00
#
_symmetry.space_group_name_H-M   'P 1'
#
loop_
_entity.id
_entity.type
_entity.pdbx_description
1 polymer ?
#
loop_
_entity_poly.entity_id
_entity_poly.type
_entity_poly.pdbx_seq_one_letter_code
_entity_poly.pdbx_strand_id
1 'polypeptide(L)'
;MGSEQNRRWSVFDGVKVIPAAPEALMAEIDTAISNLEYARATASLDRRYDARMADEAYKAGCAALAAGELDEALHSLNISLSKCPPGMTSAVAKIQSLISLTSQQLQKSPK
;
A
#
# COMPACT_ATOMS: atom_id res chain seq x y z
N MET A 1 -33.27 -5.37 54.23
CA MET A 1 -33.84 -5.31 52.86
C MET A 1 -32.69 -5.02 51.90
N GLY A 2 -31.95 -6.04 51.47
CA GLY A 2 -30.82 -5.90 50.56
C GLY A 2 -31.14 -6.61 49.26
N SER A 3 -31.37 -5.86 48.19
CA SER A 3 -31.51 -6.38 46.84
C SER A 3 -30.36 -5.86 45.98
N GLU A 4 -29.19 -6.47 46.15
CA GLU A 4 -28.15 -6.44 45.12
C GLU A 4 -28.68 -7.23 43.92
N GLN A 5 -29.27 -6.50 42.97
CA GLN A 5 -29.46 -6.97 41.61
C GLN A 5 -28.08 -7.23 41.02
N ASN A 6 -27.64 -8.46 41.24
CA ASN A 6 -26.52 -9.12 40.61
C ASN A 6 -26.70 -8.95 39.09
N ARG A 7 -26.01 -7.94 38.52
CA ARG A 7 -25.79 -7.79 37.08
C ARG A 7 -24.94 -8.97 36.65
N ARG A 8 -25.59 -10.12 36.50
CA ARG A 8 -25.01 -11.35 36.02
C ARG A 8 -24.77 -11.17 34.52
N TRP A 9 -23.68 -10.49 34.17
CA TRP A 9 -23.13 -10.49 32.82
C TRP A 9 -22.71 -11.93 32.53
N SER A 10 -23.52 -12.65 31.75
CA SER A 10 -23.12 -13.95 31.27
C SER A 10 -22.21 -13.75 30.06
N VAL A 11 -21.01 -14.34 30.08
CA VAL A 11 -20.12 -14.39 28.89
C VAL A 11 -20.84 -14.99 27.67
N PHE A 12 -21.92 -15.73 27.91
CA PHE A 12 -22.71 -16.41 26.91
C PHE A 12 -23.89 -15.60 26.36
N ASP A 13 -24.15 -14.37 26.84
CA ASP A 13 -25.30 -13.57 26.37
C ASP A 13 -25.20 -13.15 24.88
N GLY A 14 -24.02 -13.26 24.27
CA GLY A 14 -23.80 -13.02 22.84
C GLY A 14 -23.84 -14.27 21.95
N VAL A 15 -23.90 -15.47 22.52
CA VAL A 15 -23.80 -16.73 21.74
C VAL A 15 -25.19 -17.14 21.24
N LYS A 16 -25.59 -16.58 20.10
CA LYS A 16 -26.92 -16.84 19.51
C LYS A 16 -27.03 -18.14 18.73
N VAL A 17 -25.92 -18.77 18.33
CA VAL A 17 -25.92 -20.03 17.57
C VAL A 17 -24.62 -20.79 17.87
N ILE A 18 -24.73 -22.03 18.37
CA ILE A 18 -23.61 -22.98 18.38
C ILE A 18 -23.68 -23.71 17.03
N PRO A 19 -22.67 -23.60 16.16
CA PRO A 19 -22.68 -24.26 14.86
C PRO A 19 -22.86 -25.77 15.04
N ALA A 20 -23.75 -26.35 14.23
CA ALA A 20 -24.26 -27.70 14.42
C ALA A 20 -23.20 -28.81 14.29
N ALA A 21 -22.00 -28.48 13.79
CA ALA A 21 -20.86 -29.38 13.68
C ALA A 21 -19.54 -28.60 13.90
N PRO A 22 -18.57 -29.15 14.66
CA PRO A 22 -17.27 -28.52 14.88
C PRO A 22 -16.50 -28.28 13.58
N GLU A 23 -16.75 -29.09 12.55
CA GLU A 23 -16.18 -28.93 11.20
C GLU A 23 -16.67 -27.66 10.52
N ALA A 24 -17.97 -27.33 10.65
CA ALA A 24 -18.54 -26.12 10.07
C ALA A 24 -17.97 -24.86 10.73
N LEU A 25 -17.75 -24.90 12.04
CA LEU A 25 -17.13 -23.80 12.78
C LEU A 25 -15.67 -23.59 12.35
N MET A 26 -14.89 -24.66 12.23
CA MET A 26 -13.49 -24.56 11.78
C MET A 26 -13.41 -23.96 10.37
N ALA A 27 -14.27 -24.41 9.44
CA ALA A 27 -14.32 -23.86 8.09
C ALA A 27 -14.71 -22.36 8.07
N GLU A 28 -15.64 -21.94 8.94
CA GLU A 28 -16.00 -20.53 9.10
C GLU A 28 -14.84 -19.69 9.64
N ILE A 29 -14.12 -20.20 10.63
CA ILE A 29 -12.91 -19.57 11.19
C ILE A 29 -11.84 -19.43 10.11
N ASP A 30 -11.53 -20.50 9.38
CA ASP A 30 -10.52 -20.49 8.31
C ASP A 30 -10.88 -19.50 7.20
N THR A 31 -12.17 -19.44 6.85
CA THR A 31 -12.69 -18.48 5.87
C THR A 31 -12.55 -17.05 6.39
N ALA A 32 -12.90 -16.79 7.65
CA ALA A 32 -12.79 -15.47 8.25
C ALA A 32 -11.32 -15.00 8.34
N ILE A 33 -10.41 -15.90 8.71
CA ILE A 33 -8.96 -15.64 8.71
C ILE A 33 -8.49 -15.32 7.29
N SER A 34 -8.83 -16.16 6.32
CA SER A 34 -8.44 -15.97 4.92
C SER A 34 -8.92 -14.62 4.37
N ASN A 35 -10.17 -14.25 4.64
CA ASN A 35 -10.74 -12.97 4.23
C ASN A 35 -10.04 -11.78 4.89
N LEU A 36 -9.74 -11.87 6.18
CA LEU A 36 -9.04 -10.82 6.92
C LEU A 36 -7.61 -10.62 6.40
N GLU A 37 -6.87 -11.71 6.19
CA GLU A 37 -5.51 -11.66 5.67
C GLU A 37 -5.50 -11.15 4.22
N TYR A 38 -6.46 -11.55 3.39
CA TYR A 38 -6.64 -10.99 2.06
C TYR A 38 -6.91 -9.47 2.08
N ALA A 39 -7.80 -9.02 2.97
CA ALA A 39 -8.09 -7.59 3.14
C ALA A 39 -6.86 -6.80 3.62
N ARG A 40 -6.08 -7.36 4.56
CA ARG A 40 -4.82 -6.75 5.02
C ARG A 40 -3.78 -6.69 3.91
N ALA A 41 -3.61 -7.78 3.15
CA ALA A 41 -2.66 -7.85 2.05
C ALA A 41 -3.01 -6.83 0.96
N THR A 42 -4.27 -6.75 0.54
CA THR A 42 -4.73 -5.79 -0.46
C THR A 42 -4.59 -4.34 0.01
N ALA A 43 -4.94 -4.03 1.25
CA ALA A 43 -4.71 -2.71 1.84
C ALA A 43 -3.22 -2.35 1.93
N SER A 44 -2.34 -3.34 2.17
CA SER A 44 -0.88 -3.11 2.19
C SER A 44 -0.32 -2.83 0.80
N LEU A 45 -0.87 -3.45 -0.26
CA LEU A 45 -0.49 -3.17 -1.64
C LEU A 45 -0.92 -1.77 -2.03
N ASP A 46 -2.14 -1.36 -1.66
CA ASP A 46 -2.64 0.01 -1.88
C ASP A 46 -1.75 1.05 -1.18
N ARG A 47 -1.28 0.77 0.05
CA ARG A 47 -0.33 1.65 0.75
C ARG A 47 1.07 1.71 0.12
N ARG A 48 1.51 0.67 -0.60
CA ARG A 48 2.81 0.69 -1.30
C ARG A 48 2.76 1.61 -2.50
N TYR A 49 1.61 1.68 -3.18
CA TYR A 49 1.42 2.49 -4.38
C TYR A 49 0.60 3.73 -4.05
N ASP A 50 1.28 4.86 -3.85
CA ASP A 50 0.61 6.13 -3.62
C ASP A 50 0.71 6.96 -4.90
N ALA A 51 -0.39 6.99 -5.67
CA ALA A 51 -0.45 7.72 -6.93
C ALA A 51 -0.19 9.23 -6.76
N ARG A 52 -0.57 9.81 -5.62
CA ARG A 52 -0.31 11.22 -5.32
C ARG A 52 1.18 11.42 -5.04
N MET A 53 1.78 10.58 -4.21
CA MET A 53 3.22 10.64 -3.93
C MET A 53 4.06 10.39 -5.20
N ALA A 54 3.61 9.49 -6.08
CA ALA A 54 4.25 9.25 -7.37
C ALA A 54 4.20 10.48 -8.29
N ASP A 55 3.05 11.16 -8.36
CA ASP A 55 2.86 12.37 -9.16
C ASP A 55 3.65 13.57 -8.61
N GLU A 56 3.68 13.75 -7.28
CA GLU A 56 4.50 14.78 -6.63
C GLU A 56 6.00 14.56 -6.89
N ALA A 57 6.48 13.32 -6.73
CA ALA A 57 7.87 12.97 -7.03
C ALA A 57 8.21 13.12 -8.53
N TYR A 58 7.26 12.82 -9.41
CA TYR A 58 7.43 13.04 -10.86
C TYR A 58 7.59 14.53 -11.19
N LYS A 59 6.72 15.38 -10.64
CA LYS A 59 6.79 16.83 -10.83
C LYS A 59 8.08 17.42 -10.26
N ALA A 60 8.51 16.96 -9.09
CA ALA A 60 9.79 17.34 -8.50
C ALA A 60 10.96 16.95 -9.43
N GLY A 61 10.95 15.73 -9.97
CA GLY A 61 11.94 15.28 -10.94
C GLY A 61 11.96 16.14 -12.21
N CYS A 62 10.79 16.49 -12.76
CA CYS A 62 10.71 17.40 -13.91
C CYS A 62 11.24 18.81 -13.60
N ALA A 63 10.98 19.34 -12.41
CA ALA A 63 11.51 20.63 -11.97
C ALA A 63 13.04 20.60 -11.84
N ALA A 64 13.60 19.54 -11.24
CA ALA A 64 15.04 19.33 -11.13
C ALA A 64 15.71 19.19 -12.52
N LEU A 65 15.06 18.50 -13.46
CA LEU A 65 15.53 18.46 -14.86
C LEU A 65 15.58 19.84 -15.50
N ALA A 66 14.56 20.66 -15.29
CA ALA A 66 14.53 22.04 -15.79
C ALA A 66 15.59 22.93 -15.13
N ALA A 67 15.92 22.68 -13.87
CA ALA A 67 16.99 23.36 -13.12
C ALA A 67 18.40 22.86 -13.48
N GLY A 68 18.51 21.72 -14.19
CA GLY A 68 19.80 21.10 -14.52
C GLY A 68 20.39 20.25 -13.40
N GLU A 69 19.65 20.00 -12.32
CA GLU A 69 20.07 19.19 -11.18
C GLU A 69 19.80 17.71 -11.46
N LEU A 70 20.71 17.08 -12.22
CA LEU A 70 20.52 15.71 -12.72
C LEU A 70 20.47 14.65 -11.62
N ASP A 71 21.23 14.81 -10.53
CA ASP A 71 21.21 13.88 -9.39
C ASP A 71 19.88 13.92 -8.64
N GLU A 72 19.38 15.12 -8.35
CA GLU A 72 18.09 15.32 -7.67
C GLU A 72 16.92 14.84 -8.55
N ALA A 73 17.02 15.10 -9.86
CA ALA A 73 16.08 14.56 -10.84
C ALA A 73 16.05 13.02 -10.82
N LEU A 74 17.21 12.36 -10.83
CA LEU A 74 17.30 10.89 -10.75
C LEU A 74 16.70 10.37 -9.45
N HIS A 75 17.00 11.01 -8.32
CA HIS A 75 16.47 10.62 -7.02
C HIS A 75 14.94 10.69 -7.01
N SER A 76 14.39 11.85 -7.40
CA SER A 76 12.95 12.10 -7.46
C SER A 76 12.22 11.16 -8.43
N LEU A 77 12.80 10.89 -9.61
CA LEU A 77 12.22 9.96 -10.59
C LEU A 77 12.21 8.50 -10.10
N ASN A 78 13.24 8.06 -9.37
CA ASN A 78 13.26 6.72 -8.76
C ASN A 78 12.23 6.59 -7.63
N ILE A 79 12.02 7.64 -6.84
CA ILE A 79 10.93 7.69 -5.86
C ILE A 79 9.59 7.53 -6.56
N SER A 80 9.35 8.31 -7.63
CA SER A 80 8.13 8.22 -8.44
C SER A 80 7.90 6.79 -8.96
N LEU A 81 8.93 6.16 -9.53
CA LEU A 81 8.88 4.77 -10.02
C LEU A 81 8.51 3.77 -8.91
N SER A 82 9.06 3.94 -7.70
CA SER A 82 8.79 3.05 -6.56
C SER A 82 7.36 3.14 -6.03
N LYS A 83 6.68 4.28 -6.27
CA LYS A 83 5.31 4.55 -5.82
C LYS A 83 4.27 4.35 -6.93
N CYS A 84 4.69 4.25 -8.18
CA CYS A 84 3.77 3.99 -9.29
C CYS A 84 3.15 2.59 -9.21
N PRO A 85 1.81 2.47 -9.34
CA PRO A 85 1.15 1.18 -9.46
C PRO A 85 1.61 0.43 -10.73
N PRO A 86 1.80 -0.90 -10.67
CA PRO A 86 2.27 -1.69 -11.82
C PRO A 86 1.25 -1.74 -12.97
N GLY A 87 -0.02 -1.40 -12.71
CA GLY A 87 -1.05 -1.27 -13.75
C GLY A 87 -0.89 -0.04 -14.66
N MET A 88 -0.05 0.93 -14.29
CA MET A 88 0.17 2.16 -15.07
C MET A 88 1.39 2.02 -15.99
N THR A 89 1.36 1.07 -16.92
CA THR A 89 2.49 0.71 -17.81
C THR A 89 3.05 1.90 -18.59
N SER A 90 2.20 2.78 -19.12
CA SER A 90 2.64 3.98 -19.84
C SER A 90 3.36 4.99 -18.95
N ALA A 91 2.95 5.14 -17.69
CA ALA A 91 3.61 6.03 -16.74
C ALA A 91 4.99 5.47 -16.35
N VAL A 92 5.04 4.17 -16.04
CA VAL A 92 6.29 3.45 -15.73
C VAL A 92 7.29 3.58 -16.88
N ALA A 93 6.87 3.35 -18.13
CA ALA A 93 7.74 3.45 -19.30
C ALA A 93 8.30 4.88 -19.49
N LYS A 94 7.47 5.91 -19.28
CA LYS A 94 7.91 7.32 -19.35
C LYS A 94 8.94 7.64 -18.28
N ILE A 95 8.70 7.24 -17.04
CA ILE A 95 9.62 7.48 -15.92
C ILE A 95 10.96 6.77 -16.17
N GLN A 96 10.93 5.50 -16.61
CA GLN A 96 12.14 4.75 -16.95
C GLN A 96 12.93 5.37 -18.11
N SER A 97 12.23 5.91 -19.12
CA SER A 97 12.85 6.64 -20.23
C SER A 97 13.56 7.89 -19.74
N LEU A 98 12.92 8.67 -18.85
CA LEU A 98 13.52 9.85 -18.24
C LEU A 98 14.75 9.48 -17.39
N ILE A 99 14.65 8.48 -16.51
CA ILE A 99 15.80 7.99 -15.72
C ILE A 99 16.98 7.62 -16.62
N SER A 100 16.72 6.92 -17.72
CA SER A 100 17.76 6.53 -18.68
C SER A 100 18.39 7.73 -19.37
N LEU A 101 17.60 8.75 -19.71
CA LEU A 101 18.09 9.99 -20.30
C LEU A 101 18.94 10.78 -19.30
N THR A 102 18.44 10.98 -18.07
CA THR A 102 19.13 11.73 -17.01
C THR A 102 20.45 11.07 -16.63
N SER A 103 20.46 9.73 -16.51
CA SER A 103 21.69 8.96 -16.24
C SER A 103 22.74 9.16 -17.34
N GLN A 104 22.33 9.20 -18.61
CA GLN A 104 23.24 9.47 -19.73
C GLN A 104 23.78 10.90 -19.70
N GLN A 105 22.97 11.88 -19.33
CA GLN A 105 23.41 13.27 -19.20
C GLN A 105 24.41 13.45 -18.05
N LEU A 106 24.20 12.73 -16.94
CA LEU A 106 25.13 12.72 -15.80
C LEU A 106 26.50 12.20 -16.22
N GLN A 107 26.54 11.11 -16.99
CA GLN A 107 27.79 10.52 -17.50
C GLN A 107 28.50 11.38 -18.55
N LYS A 108 27.76 12.20 -19.31
CA LYS A 108 28.31 13.09 -20.35
C LYS A 108 28.74 14.46 -19.83
N SER A 109 28.43 14.80 -18.58
CA SER A 109 28.87 16.05 -17.97
C SER A 109 30.33 15.92 -17.53
N PRO A 110 31.28 16.63 -18.16
CA PRO A 110 32.66 16.65 -17.69
C PRO A 110 32.71 17.37 -16.32
N LYS A 111 33.45 16.78 -15.38
CA LYS A 111 33.82 17.41 -14.10
C LYS A 111 34.59 18.70 -14.30
#